data_AF-A0A7X9J540-F1
#
_entry.id   AF-A0A7X9J540-F1
#
_cell.length_a   1.000
_cell.length_b   1.000
_cell.length_c   1.000
_cell.angle_alpha   90.00
_cell.angle_beta   90.00
_cell.angle_gamma   90.00
#
_symmetry.space_group_name_H-M   'P 1'
#
loop_
_entity.id
_entity.type
_entity.pdbx_description
1 polymer ?
#
loop_
_entity_poly.entity_id
_entity_poly.type
_entity_poly.pdbx_seq_one_letter_code
_entity_poly.pdbx_strand_id
1 'polypeptide(L)' 'EAYVPVESSKGELGFFIVSDGTGKPQRVRVRPPSFFNLQALPLMAKGRMIADVVALIGSLDIVLGEIDR' A
#
# COMPACT_ATOMS: atom_id res chain seq x y z
N GLU A 1 10.27 -12.38 -15.16
CA GLU A 1 9.60 -11.59 -14.10
C GLU A 1 8.54 -10.71 -14.74
N ALA A 2 7.51 -10.30 -13.98
CA ALA A 2 6.46 -9.41 -14.45
C ALA A 2 5.88 -8.59 -13.30
N TYR A 3 5.51 -7.34 -13.57
CA TYR A 3 4.72 -6.49 -12.69
C TYR A 3 3.37 -6.23 -13.32
N VAL A 4 2.29 -6.46 -12.58
CA VAL A 4 0.92 -6.19 -13.04
C VAL A 4 0.19 -5.33 -12.01
N PRO A 5 -0.19 -4.08 -12.37
CA PRO A 5 -1.03 -3.22 -11.53
C PRO A 5 -2.53 -3.45 -11.80
N VAL A 6 -3.35 -3.27 -10.77
CA VAL A 6 -4.83 -3.26 -10.81
C VAL A 6 -5.33 -2.11 -9.95
N GLU A 7 -6.39 -1.45 -10.40
CA GLU A 7 -7.06 -0.42 -9.60
C GLU A 7 -7.92 -1.07 -8.50
N SER A 8 -7.60 -0.80 -7.24
CA SER A 8 -8.38 -1.22 -6.09
C SER A 8 -9.12 -0.03 -5.47
N SER A 9 -9.99 -0.26 -4.48
CA SER A 9 -10.71 0.83 -3.80
C SER A 9 -9.81 1.85 -3.11
N LYS A 10 -8.54 1.51 -2.83
CA LYS A 10 -7.56 2.36 -2.13
C LYS A 10 -6.48 2.90 -3.06
N GLY A 11 -6.58 2.62 -4.37
CA GLY A 11 -5.60 2.98 -5.40
C GLY A 11 -4.92 1.76 -6.02
N GLU A 12 -3.74 1.99 -6.61
CA GLU A 12 -3.00 0.97 -7.36
C GLU A 12 -2.50 -0.18 -6.47
N LEU A 13 -3.06 -1.37 -6.68
CA LEU A 13 -2.59 -2.64 -6.12
C LEU A 13 -1.75 -3.37 -7.17
N GLY A 14 -0.50 -3.68 -6.86
CA GLY A 14 0.41 -4.33 -7.81
C GLY A 14 0.95 -5.68 -7.35
N PHE A 15 1.19 -6.56 -8.31
CA PHE A 15 1.87 -7.85 -8.06
C PHE A 15 3.13 -7.94 -8.92
N PHE A 16 4.28 -8.04 -8.27
CA PHE A 16 5.55 -8.36 -8.91
C PHE A 16 5.88 -9.83 -8.68
N ILE A 17 5.98 -10.61 -9.76
CA ILE A 17 6.19 -12.05 -9.72
C ILE A 17 7.44 -12.43 -10.52
N VAL A 18 8.30 -13.24 -9.92
CA VAL A 18 9.46 -13.88 -10.57
C VAL A 18 9.21 -15.38 -10.63
N SER A 19 9.40 -15.96 -11.82
CA SER A 19 9.30 -17.41 -12.06
C SER A 19 10.65 -17.92 -12.55
N ASP A 20 11.02 -19.10 -12.10
CA ASP A 20 12.18 -19.89 -12.51
C ASP A 20 11.79 -21.04 -13.48
N GLY A 21 10.56 -21.02 -14.01
CA GLY A 21 10.01 -22.05 -14.89
C GLY A 21 9.42 -23.26 -14.16
N THR A 22 9.45 -23.28 -12.81
CA THR A 22 8.75 -24.30 -12.03
C THR A 22 7.27 -23.95 -11.82
N GLY A 23 6.47 -24.89 -11.29
CA GLY A 23 5.06 -24.67 -10.99
C GLY A 23 4.78 -23.76 -9.78
N LYS A 24 5.82 -23.23 -9.12
CA LYS A 24 5.69 -22.31 -7.99
C LYS A 24 6.42 -20.99 -8.31
N PRO A 25 5.87 -19.84 -7.93
CA PRO A 25 6.59 -18.59 -8.11
C PRO A 25 7.84 -18.58 -7.22
N GLN A 26 8.98 -18.23 -7.81
CA GLN A 26 10.24 -18.07 -7.08
C GLN A 26 10.14 -16.89 -6.10
N ARG A 27 9.48 -15.80 -6.51
CA ARG A 27 9.23 -14.63 -5.66
C ARG A 27 7.90 -13.98 -6.01
N VAL A 28 7.16 -13.56 -5.00
CA VAL A 28 5.99 -12.70 -5.12
C VAL A 28 6.18 -11.49 -4.21
N ARG A 29 6.05 -10.29 -4.74
CA ARG A 29 6.00 -9.05 -3.98
C ARG A 29 4.70 -8.33 -4.30
N VAL A 30 3.93 -8.04 -3.27
CA VAL A 30 2.72 -7.22 -3.38
C VAL A 30 3.11 -5.75 -3.17
N ARG A 31 2.52 -4.86 -3.97
CA ARG A 31 2.56 -3.41 -3.79
C ARG A 31 1.19 -2.98 -3.25
N PRO A 32 0.98 -2.97 -1.92
CA PRO A 32 -0.29 -2.58 -1.33
C PRO A 32 -0.48 -1.07 -1.40
N PRO A 33 -1.62 -0.55 -1.84
CA PRO A 33 -1.86 0.90 -1.94
C PRO A 33 -1.80 1.59 -0.58
N SER A 34 -2.33 0.95 0.47
CA SER A 34 -2.39 1.51 1.83
C SER A 34 -1.01 1.89 2.38
N PHE A 35 0.02 1.10 2.09
CA PHE A 35 1.39 1.34 2.58
C PHE A 35 2.01 2.60 1.96
N PHE A 36 1.75 2.86 0.68
CA PHE A 36 2.28 4.05 0.01
C PHE A 36 1.48 5.30 0.39
N ASN A 37 0.16 5.19 0.49
CA ASN A 37 -0.69 6.31 0.91
C ASN A 37 -0.33 6.78 2.33
N LEU A 38 0.01 5.87 3.24
CA LEU A 38 0.42 6.20 4.61
C LEU A 38 1.67 7.08 4.67
N GLN A 39 2.58 7.00 3.69
CA GLN A 39 3.79 7.83 3.66
C GLN A 39 3.49 9.33 3.49
N ALA A 40 2.30 9.69 3.01
CA ALA A 40 1.86 11.08 2.93
C ALA A 40 1.42 11.65 4.29
N LEU A 41 1.12 10.81 5.28
CA LEU A 41 0.55 11.23 6.57
C LEU A 41 1.42 12.27 7.31
N PRO A 42 2.75 12.14 7.43
CA PRO A 42 3.58 13.14 8.11
C PRO A 42 3.53 14.51 7.43
N LEU A 43 3.45 14.53 6.09
CA LEU A 43 3.33 15.77 5.32
C LEU A 43 1.95 16.41 5.55
N MET A 44 0.89 15.60 5.55
CA MET A 44 -0.48 16.06 5.79
C MET A 44 -0.71 16.55 7.23
N ALA A 45 -0.03 15.95 8.21
CA ALA A 45 -0.17 16.27 9.63
C ALA A 45 0.71 17.45 10.08
N LYS A 46 1.65 17.92 9.25
CA LYS A 46 2.57 19.00 9.64
C LYS A 46 1.82 20.30 9.94
N GLY A 47 2.02 20.84 11.15
CA GLY A 47 1.37 22.08 11.60
C GLY A 47 -0.10 21.91 12.01
N ARG A 48 -0.61 20.67 12.10
CA ARG A 48 -1.97 20.36 12.56
C ARG A 48 -1.99 19.87 14.01
N MET A 49 -3.18 19.81 14.60
CA MET A 49 -3.37 19.26 15.94
C MET A 49 -3.35 17.73 15.92
N ILE A 50 -3.06 17.11 17.07
CA ILE A 50 -3.13 15.64 17.22
C ILE A 50 -4.54 15.13 16.90
N ALA A 51 -5.58 15.91 17.23
CA ALA A 51 -6.96 15.57 16.89
C ALA A 51 -7.19 15.41 15.38
N ASP A 52 -6.49 16.17 14.55
CA ASP A 52 -6.62 16.12 13.09
C ASP A 52 -6.04 14.83 12.49
N VAL A 53 -5.13 14.16 13.21
CA VAL A 53 -4.50 12.91 12.76
C VAL A 53 -5.55 11.82 12.57
N VAL A 54 -6.59 11.78 13.42
CA VAL A 54 -7.68 10.80 13.31
C VAL A 54 -8.46 10.99 12.00
N ALA A 55 -8.78 12.23 11.65
CA ALA A 55 -9.47 12.55 10.40
C ALA A 55 -8.58 12.28 9.17
N LEU A 56 -7.27 12.55 9.27
CA LEU A 56 -6.31 12.25 8.21
C LEU A 56 -6.18 10.75 7.94
N ILE A 57 -6.07 9.94 8.99
CA ILE A 57 -6.02 8.48 8.86
C ILE A 57 -7.31 7.94 8.24
N GLY A 58 -8.47 8.45 8.68
CA GLY A 58 -9.76 8.08 8.10
C GLY A 58 -9.90 8.46 6.63
N SER A 59 -9.37 9.63 6.24
CA SER A 59 -9.39 10.09 4.84
C SER A 59 -8.50 9.26 3.91
N LEU A 60 -7.41 8.68 4.42
CA LEU A 60 -6.53 7.80 3.64
C LEU A 60 -7.07 6.36 3.55
N ASP A 61 -8.05 6.02 4.38
CA ASP A 61 -8.70 4.70 4.45
C ASP A 61 -7.68 3.54 4.46
N ILE A 62 -6.74 3.57 5.41
CA ILE A 62 -5.69 2.55 5.50
C ILE A 62 -6.21 1.24 6.12
N VAL A 63 -5.76 0.11 5.58
CA VAL A 63 -5.96 -1.21 6.20
C VAL A 63 -4.62 -1.74 6.72
N LEU A 64 -4.52 -1.93 8.04
CA LEU A 64 -3.27 -2.35 8.67
C LEU A 64 -2.77 -3.73 8.19
N GLY A 65 -3.68 -4.63 7.81
CA GLY A 65 -3.32 -5.94 7.26
C GLY A 65 -2.59 -5.88 5.91
N GLU A 66 -2.75 -4.78 5.15
CA GLU A 66 -1.98 -4.56 3.91
C GLU A 66 -0.59 -3.97 4.19
N ILE A 67 -0.42 -3.28 5.31
CA ILE A 67 0.78 -2.53 5.66
C ILE A 67 1.85 -3.43 6.32
N ASP A 68 1.42 -4.49 7.00
CA ASP A 68 2.27 -5.40 7.77
C ASP A 68 3.07 -6.42 6.92
N ARG A 69 3.03 -6.31 5.58
CA ARG A 69 3.58 -7.30 4.62
C ARG A 69 4.89 -6.91 3.96
#